data_AF-A0A7W1L759-F1
#
_entry.id   AF-A0A7W1L759-F1
#
_cell.length_a   1.000
_cell.length_b   1.000
_cell.length_c   1.000
_cell.angle_alpha   90.00
_cell.angle_beta   90.00
_cell.angle_gamma   90.00
#
_symmetry.space_group_name_H-M   'P 1'
#
loop_
_entity.id
_entity.type
_entity.pdbx_description
1 polymer ?
#
loop_
_entity_poly.entity_id
_entity_poly.type
_entity_poly.pdbx_seq_one_letter_code
_entity_poly.pdbx_strand_id
1 'polypeptide(L)'
;MTTPLQLHAFHRELTSVPGLARIISATMPLDPALARSVERDWQVTVEEIYGCTEGGILATRRPARSKYFTPAAGIKFATTASDATEVSGGHLPRSLIVTDRLRSEAPVDGDGSGRFEILGRDDDMVKIAGKRASLCGLTRELLRIPGVRDGVVFLPDPDASRLAGAIVAPGLSAVSVRASLARSVDPAFVPRPLLIVAALPRDLNGKLPHADLLALLATAREPAKSGVANGAPLLLRTSISSGHPTLPGHFPGHPIVPGVVLLELIETLLAQNGYQINACPQVKFLAQVAPGEPLDIRVDLADAPIARFAIDAAGRSAVIGRFLCSTSVVPA
;
A
#
# COMPACT_ATOMS: atom_id res chain seq x y z
N MET A 1 15.16 17.88 -14.22
CA MET A 1 14.53 17.75 -12.88
C MET A 1 13.62 16.54 -12.89
N THR A 2 13.44 15.88 -11.75
CA THR A 2 12.62 14.67 -11.61
C THR A 2 11.99 14.61 -10.22
N THR A 3 11.05 13.70 -10.03
CA THR A 3 10.64 13.25 -8.69
C THR A 3 11.42 11.98 -8.30
N PRO A 4 11.53 11.63 -7.00
CA PRO A 4 12.14 10.37 -6.54
C PRO A 4 11.54 9.13 -7.20
N LEU A 5 10.23 9.13 -7.45
CA LEU A 5 9.55 8.01 -8.09
C LEU A 5 9.97 7.86 -9.55
N GLN A 6 9.93 8.95 -10.31
CA GLN A 6 10.37 8.94 -11.71
C GLN A 6 11.85 8.53 -11.81
N LEU A 7 12.68 9.02 -10.87
CA LEU A 7 14.08 8.63 -10.80
C LEU A 7 14.24 7.13 -10.56
N HIS A 8 13.46 6.55 -9.66
CA HIS A 8 13.45 5.11 -9.40
C HIS A 8 13.04 4.30 -10.63
N ALA A 9 11.99 4.74 -11.34
CA ALA A 9 11.52 4.08 -12.56
C ALA A 9 12.59 4.10 -13.65
N PHE A 10 13.17 5.28 -13.95
CA PHE A 10 14.22 5.40 -14.96
C PHE A 10 15.48 4.59 -14.61
N HIS A 11 15.90 4.60 -13.35
CA HIS A 11 17.08 3.86 -12.90
C HIS A 11 16.95 2.35 -13.07
N ARG A 12 15.72 1.82 -13.08
CA ARG A 12 15.47 0.40 -13.33
C ARG A 12 15.46 0.02 -14.80
N GLU A 13 15.10 0.94 -15.68
CA GLU A 13 14.96 0.69 -17.12
C GLU A 13 16.23 1.04 -17.90
N LEU A 14 16.97 2.04 -17.42
CA LEU A 14 18.12 2.59 -18.13
C LEU A 14 19.43 2.25 -17.41
N THR A 15 20.34 1.63 -18.14
CA THR A 15 21.69 1.33 -17.66
C THR A 15 22.61 2.55 -17.66
N SER A 16 22.39 3.51 -18.58
CA SER A 16 23.13 4.78 -18.62
C SER A 16 22.29 5.88 -19.28
N VAL A 17 22.64 7.14 -19.01
CA VAL A 17 22.03 8.32 -19.65
C VAL A 17 23.13 9.22 -20.21
N PRO A 18 23.57 9.02 -21.47
CA PRO A 18 24.65 9.80 -22.07
C PRO A 18 24.37 11.31 -22.05
N GLY A 19 25.38 12.11 -21.69
CA GLY A 19 25.28 13.57 -21.67
C GLY A 19 24.55 14.16 -20.44
N LEU A 20 24.13 13.34 -19.48
CA LEU A 20 23.46 13.81 -18.27
C LEU A 20 24.45 14.48 -17.29
N ALA A 21 24.33 15.80 -17.12
CA ALA A 21 25.24 16.57 -16.25
C ALA A 21 24.89 16.52 -14.75
N ARG A 22 23.59 16.57 -14.42
CA ARG A 22 23.10 16.57 -13.02
C ARG A 22 21.64 16.12 -12.96
N ILE A 23 21.26 15.52 -11.85
CA ILE A 23 19.87 15.24 -11.49
C ILE A 23 19.48 16.13 -10.30
N ILE A 24 18.32 16.76 -10.42
CA ILE A 24 17.69 17.50 -9.32
C ILE A 24 16.35 16.82 -9.06
N SER A 25 16.17 16.35 -7.83
CA SER A 25 14.98 15.67 -7.32
C SER A 25 14.19 16.60 -6.40
N ALA A 26 12.86 16.58 -6.48
CA ALA A 26 11.99 17.37 -5.62
C ALA A 26 10.68 16.62 -5.32
N THR A 27 9.75 17.28 -4.62
CA THR A 27 8.35 16.88 -4.35
C THR A 27 8.10 15.82 -3.28
N MET A 28 9.04 14.92 -3.00
CA MET A 28 9.00 14.01 -1.83
C MET A 28 10.42 13.65 -1.38
N PRO A 29 10.60 13.11 -0.15
CA PRO A 29 11.91 12.69 0.33
C PRO A 29 12.55 11.62 -0.56
N LEU A 30 13.77 11.87 -1.06
CA LEU A 30 14.55 10.91 -1.83
C LEU A 30 15.30 9.92 -0.93
N ASP A 31 15.13 8.61 -1.18
CA ASP A 31 15.90 7.56 -0.50
C ASP A 31 17.41 7.71 -0.81
N PRO A 32 18.26 7.89 0.21
CA PRO A 32 19.72 7.91 0.05
C PRO A 32 20.29 6.70 -0.69
N ALA A 33 19.69 5.51 -0.55
CA ALA A 33 20.15 4.30 -1.23
C ALA A 33 19.94 4.39 -2.75
N LEU A 34 18.77 4.87 -3.19
CA LEU A 34 18.49 5.11 -4.60
C LEU A 34 19.44 6.17 -5.16
N ALA A 35 19.63 7.29 -4.45
CA ALA A 35 20.56 8.34 -4.88
C ALA A 35 21.98 7.79 -5.06
N ARG A 36 22.50 7.00 -4.11
CA ARG A 36 23.83 6.37 -4.23
C ARG A 36 23.92 5.44 -5.44
N SER A 37 22.89 4.64 -5.71
CA SER A 37 22.89 3.74 -6.86
C SER A 37 22.89 4.52 -8.17
N VAL A 38 22.07 5.56 -8.29
CA VAL A 38 22.04 6.44 -9.46
C VAL A 38 23.38 7.15 -9.67
N GLU A 39 23.95 7.76 -8.62
CA GLU A 39 25.24 8.46 -8.74
C GLU A 39 26.36 7.50 -9.18
N ARG A 40 26.35 6.26 -8.69
CA ARG A 40 27.32 5.22 -9.06
C ARG A 40 27.11 4.74 -10.49
N ASP A 41 25.89 4.39 -10.86
CA ASP A 41 25.62 3.68 -12.12
C ASP A 41 25.67 4.64 -13.31
N TRP A 42 25.23 5.89 -13.12
CA TRP A 42 25.21 6.91 -14.19
C TRP A 42 26.31 7.96 -14.07
N GLN A 43 27.19 7.86 -13.06
CA GLN A 43 28.31 8.78 -12.82
C GLN A 43 27.88 10.26 -12.78
N VAL A 44 26.69 10.50 -12.22
CA VAL A 44 26.04 11.82 -12.16
C VAL A 44 25.91 12.28 -10.71
N THR A 45 25.81 13.58 -10.47
CA THR A 45 25.43 14.09 -9.14
C THR A 45 23.92 14.18 -8.99
N VAL A 46 23.39 13.72 -7.86
CA VAL A 46 21.97 13.85 -7.48
C VAL A 46 21.83 14.84 -6.34
N GLU A 47 21.07 15.90 -6.59
CA GLU A 47 20.72 16.94 -5.62
C GLU A 47 19.22 16.85 -5.32
N GLU A 48 18.83 17.08 -4.08
CA GLU A 48 17.44 17.14 -3.66
C GLU A 48 17.09 18.54 -3.16
N ILE A 49 15.95 19.04 -3.63
CA ILE A 49 15.36 20.32 -3.21
C ILE A 49 14.31 20.06 -2.14
N TYR A 50 14.40 20.81 -1.04
CA TYR A 50 13.33 21.02 -0.07
C TYR A 50 12.67 22.37 -0.32
N GLY A 51 11.33 22.39 -0.31
CA GLY A 51 10.56 23.57 -0.65
C GLY A 51 9.05 23.38 -0.52
N CYS A 52 8.31 24.46 -0.71
CA CYS A 52 6.84 24.49 -0.76
C CYS A 52 6.36 25.39 -1.91
N THR A 53 5.07 25.34 -2.22
CA THR A 53 4.48 26.14 -3.32
C THR A 53 4.67 27.64 -3.07
N GLU A 54 4.57 28.06 -1.82
CA GLU A 54 4.61 29.46 -1.37
C GLU A 54 6.04 30.00 -1.25
N GLY A 55 7.00 29.13 -0.95
CA GLY A 55 8.39 29.50 -0.65
C GLY A 55 9.41 29.13 -1.73
N GLY A 56 9.01 28.37 -2.74
CA GLY A 56 9.93 27.85 -3.75
C GLY A 56 11.00 26.96 -3.13
N ILE A 57 12.25 27.13 -3.56
CA ILE A 57 13.40 26.37 -3.06
C ILE A 57 13.85 26.96 -1.72
N LEU A 58 13.77 26.19 -0.64
CA LEU A 58 14.16 26.66 0.70
C LEU A 58 15.51 26.10 1.14
N ALA A 59 15.82 24.86 0.75
CA ALA A 59 17.08 24.21 1.09
C ALA A 59 17.42 23.11 0.09
N THR A 60 18.68 22.69 0.04
CA THR A 60 19.13 21.57 -0.80
C THR A 60 19.98 20.58 -0.03
N ARG A 61 20.06 19.34 -0.49
CA ARG A 61 21.04 18.37 -0.02
C ARG A 61 21.55 17.49 -1.15
N ARG A 62 22.63 16.76 -0.87
CA ARG A 62 23.05 15.59 -1.66
C ARG A 62 22.73 14.32 -0.89
N PRO A 63 21.61 13.62 -1.19
CA PRO A 63 21.15 12.49 -0.39
C PRO A 63 22.14 11.33 -0.32
N ALA A 64 22.97 11.17 -1.35
CA ALA A 64 24.02 10.16 -1.37
C ALA A 64 25.14 10.41 -0.33
N ARG A 65 25.31 11.66 0.12
CA ARG A 65 26.39 12.10 1.01
C ARG A 65 25.91 12.46 2.42
N SER A 66 24.75 13.07 2.55
CA SER A 66 24.24 13.55 3.83
C SER A 66 22.72 13.51 3.91
N LYS A 67 22.23 13.33 5.14
CA LYS A 67 20.83 13.51 5.50
C LYS A 67 20.45 14.98 5.76
N TYR A 68 21.46 15.83 5.97
CA TYR A 68 21.26 17.24 6.29
C TYR A 68 21.09 18.10 5.04
N PHE A 69 20.06 18.94 5.06
CA PHE A 69 19.79 20.04 4.16
C PHE A 69 20.58 21.28 4.54
N THR A 70 21.04 22.00 3.53
CA THR A 70 21.68 23.31 3.64
C THR A 70 20.68 24.35 3.17
N PRO A 71 20.32 25.36 3.99
CA PRO A 71 19.44 26.44 3.58
C PRO A 71 19.93 27.13 2.30
N ALA A 72 18.99 27.57 1.46
CA ALA A 72 19.32 28.41 0.32
C ALA A 72 19.86 29.77 0.79
N ALA A 73 20.53 30.50 -0.10
CA ALA A 73 21.20 31.75 0.25
C ALA A 73 20.25 32.74 0.93
N GLY A 74 20.58 33.11 2.17
CA GLY A 74 19.79 34.05 2.99
C GLY A 74 18.52 33.48 3.62
N ILE A 75 18.16 32.22 3.33
CA ILE A 75 17.03 31.53 3.97
C ILE A 75 17.42 31.09 5.37
N LYS A 76 16.50 31.34 6.32
CA LYS A 76 16.66 31.09 7.74
C LYS A 76 15.51 30.24 8.24
N PHE A 77 15.82 29.29 9.10
CA PHE A 77 14.87 28.41 9.78
C PHE A 77 14.96 28.65 11.29
N ALA A 78 13.80 28.92 11.91
CA ALA A 78 13.70 29.10 13.34
C ALA A 78 12.51 28.32 13.89
N THR A 79 12.67 27.76 15.09
CA THR A 79 11.56 27.18 15.84
C THR A 79 10.87 28.29 16.62
N THR A 80 9.57 28.47 16.42
CA THR A 80 8.77 29.47 17.13
C THR A 80 8.47 29.02 18.57
N ALA A 81 7.93 29.93 19.39
CA ALA A 81 7.47 29.60 20.75
C ALA A 81 6.36 28.53 20.77
N SER A 82 5.66 28.31 19.65
CA SER A 82 4.63 27.28 19.50
C SER A 82 5.16 25.96 18.92
N ASP A 83 6.48 25.75 18.92
CA ASP A 83 7.16 24.59 18.31
C ASP A 83 6.91 24.44 16.80
N ALA A 84 6.50 25.50 16.11
CA ALA A 84 6.35 25.51 14.66
C ALA A 84 7.68 25.93 13.99
N THR A 85 7.89 25.52 12.74
CA THR A 85 9.07 25.96 11.98
C THR A 85 8.72 27.17 11.15
N GLU A 86 9.31 28.32 11.47
CA GLU A 86 9.27 29.53 10.66
C GLU A 86 10.45 29.59 9.69
N VAL A 87 10.16 29.94 8.44
CA VAL A 87 11.14 30.13 7.38
C VAL A 87 11.08 31.57 6.90
N SER A 88 12.22 32.25 6.87
CA SER A 88 12.29 33.68 6.53
C SER A 88 13.58 34.04 5.77
N GLY A 89 13.65 35.27 5.26
CA GLY A 89 14.83 35.80 4.58
C GLY A 89 14.96 35.35 3.12
N GLY A 90 16.15 35.56 2.56
CA GLY A 90 16.48 35.18 1.18
C GLY A 90 15.54 35.79 0.16
N HIS A 91 14.98 34.94 -0.72
CA HIS A 91 14.02 35.33 -1.75
C HIS A 91 12.55 35.34 -1.25
N LEU A 92 12.30 35.10 0.03
CA LEU A 92 10.93 35.07 0.55
C LEU A 92 10.38 36.49 0.75
N PRO A 93 9.20 36.83 0.21
CA PRO A 93 8.60 38.15 0.38
C PRO A 93 8.08 38.39 1.80
N ARG A 94 7.85 37.31 2.57
CA ARG A 94 7.45 37.32 3.98
C ARG A 94 7.81 35.98 4.62
N SER A 95 7.84 35.92 5.95
CA SER A 95 7.96 34.65 6.67
C SER A 95 6.84 33.68 6.32
N LEU A 96 7.17 32.40 6.34
CA LEU A 96 6.27 31.27 6.11
C LEU A 96 6.37 30.30 7.28
N ILE A 97 5.25 29.69 7.67
CA ILE A 97 5.26 28.56 8.60
C ILE A 97 5.21 27.28 7.78
N VAL A 98 6.20 26.40 7.96
CA VAL A 98 6.21 25.07 7.35
C VAL A 98 5.76 24.02 8.37
N THR A 99 5.06 23.00 7.88
CA THR A 99 4.52 21.92 8.72
C THR A 99 5.52 20.78 8.96
N ASP A 100 6.65 20.79 8.25
CA ASP A 100 7.72 19.82 8.45
C ASP A 100 8.47 20.13 9.74
N ARG A 101 8.71 19.10 10.55
CA ARG A 101 9.57 19.17 11.72
C ARG A 101 11.02 19.04 11.32
N LEU A 102 11.81 20.01 11.72
CA LEU A 102 13.23 20.05 11.41
C LEU A 102 14.05 19.83 12.67
N ARG A 103 15.18 19.13 12.53
CA ARG A 103 16.21 19.03 13.56
C ARG A 103 17.51 19.59 13.04
N SER A 104 18.02 20.62 13.69
CA SER A 104 19.33 21.18 13.40
C SER A 104 20.43 20.14 13.60
N GLU A 105 21.45 20.15 12.75
CA GLU A 105 22.61 19.26 12.87
C GLU A 105 23.43 19.53 14.14
N ALA A 106 23.55 20.80 14.50
CA ALA A 106 24.20 21.29 15.70
C ALA A 106 23.29 22.30 16.39
N PRO A 107 23.46 22.54 17.70
CA PRO A 107 22.83 23.68 18.38
C PRO A 107 23.19 24.96 17.60
N VAL A 108 22.18 25.68 17.13
CA VAL A 108 22.40 26.92 16.39
C VAL A 108 22.39 28.05 17.40
N ASP A 109 23.57 28.45 17.88
CA ASP A 109 23.74 29.77 18.50
C ASP A 109 23.76 30.81 17.36
N GLY A 110 22.59 31.22 16.85
CA GLY A 110 22.56 32.17 15.74
C GLY A 110 21.30 32.22 14.88
N ASP A 111 21.45 32.89 13.74
CA ASP A 111 20.42 33.49 12.89
C ASP A 111 19.55 32.53 12.05
N GLY A 112 19.54 31.24 12.37
CA GLY A 112 18.72 30.23 11.68
C GLY A 112 19.27 29.70 10.35
N SER A 113 20.52 30.00 9.98
CA SER A 113 21.14 29.56 8.71
C SER A 113 21.80 28.17 8.75
N GLY A 114 21.64 27.43 9.84
CA GLY A 114 22.27 26.12 10.05
C GLY A 114 21.71 24.98 9.19
N ARG A 115 22.49 23.92 9.00
CA ARG A 115 22.02 22.69 8.35
C ARG A 115 21.04 21.93 9.25
N PHE A 116 20.08 21.24 8.63
CA PHE A 116 19.02 20.53 9.36
C PHE A 116 18.60 19.25 8.64
N GLU A 117 18.00 18.31 9.36
CA GLU A 117 17.32 17.16 8.75
C GLU A 117 15.81 17.27 8.96
N ILE A 118 15.06 16.76 8.00
CA ILE A 118 13.60 16.70 8.07
C ILE A 118 13.20 15.42 8.81
N LEU A 119 12.45 15.56 9.91
CA LEU A 119 11.98 14.46 10.74
C LEU A 119 10.63 13.89 10.27
N GLY A 120 9.95 14.59 9.36
CA GLY A 120 8.57 14.30 8.92
C GLY A 120 7.69 15.50 9.19
N ARG A 121 6.37 15.33 9.05
CA ARG A 121 5.39 16.37 9.39
C ARG A 121 4.60 15.97 10.62
N ASP A 122 4.10 16.94 11.37
CA ASP A 122 3.22 16.63 12.49
C ASP A 122 1.89 16.01 12.04
N ASP A 123 1.40 16.38 10.86
CA ASP A 123 0.23 15.77 10.22
C ASP A 123 0.50 14.37 9.64
N ASP A 124 1.77 13.96 9.51
CA ASP A 124 2.18 12.62 9.03
C ASP A 124 2.16 11.57 10.16
N MET A 125 2.01 12.00 11.42
CA MET A 125 1.96 11.11 12.58
C MET A 125 0.54 10.59 12.83
N VAL A 126 0.40 9.27 12.80
CA VAL A 126 -0.85 8.58 13.12
C VAL A 126 -0.78 7.90 14.47
N LYS A 127 -1.91 7.86 15.18
CA LYS A 127 -2.06 7.11 16.44
C LYS A 127 -3.05 5.97 16.26
N ILE A 128 -2.56 4.73 16.31
CA ILE A 128 -3.38 3.53 16.19
C ILE A 128 -3.07 2.59 17.35
N ALA A 129 -4.12 2.08 18.00
CA ALA A 129 -4.01 1.17 19.15
C ALA A 129 -3.05 1.68 20.24
N GLY A 130 -3.08 2.99 20.52
CA GLY A 130 -2.23 3.64 21.53
C GLY A 130 -0.77 3.87 21.11
N LYS A 131 -0.36 3.40 19.93
CA LYS A 131 1.00 3.56 19.39
C LYS A 131 1.05 4.70 18.38
N ARG A 132 2.23 5.26 18.13
CA ARG A 132 2.46 6.31 17.12
C ARG A 132 3.40 5.82 16.02
N ALA A 133 3.12 6.18 14.78
CA ALA A 133 4.01 5.94 13.63
C ALA A 133 3.88 7.07 12.60
N SER A 134 4.91 7.27 11.78
CA SER A 134 4.91 8.20 10.64
C SER A 134 4.45 7.46 9.37
N LEU A 135 3.47 8.01 8.64
CA LEU A 135 2.99 7.43 7.38
C LEU A 135 4.08 7.41 6.32
N CYS A 136 4.90 8.46 6.23
CA CYS A 136 6.07 8.52 5.36
C CYS A 136 7.11 7.46 5.74
N GLY A 137 7.36 7.23 7.02
CA GLY A 137 8.24 6.17 7.51
C GLY A 137 7.75 4.77 7.11
N LEU A 138 6.45 4.50 7.32
CA LEU A 138 5.82 3.24 6.92
C LEU A 138 5.84 3.03 5.40
N THR A 139 5.59 4.09 4.63
CA THR A 139 5.67 4.07 3.16
C THR A 139 7.09 3.75 2.69
N ARG A 140 8.12 4.27 3.35
CA ARG A 140 9.51 3.97 3.04
C ARG A 140 9.85 2.50 3.28
N GLU A 141 9.38 1.93 4.40
CA GLU A 141 9.55 0.49 4.68
C GLU A 141 8.80 -0.38 3.67
N LEU A 142 7.61 0.05 3.24
CA LEU A 142 6.86 -0.62 2.16
C LEU A 142 7.63 -0.63 0.84
N LEU A 143 8.20 0.51 0.44
CA LEU A 143 8.96 0.67 -0.81
C LEU A 143 10.31 -0.09 -0.81
N ARG A 144 10.81 -0.48 0.36
CA ARG A 144 12.03 -1.29 0.49
C ARG A 144 11.82 -2.76 0.16
N ILE A 145 10.57 -3.22 0.07
CA ILE A 145 10.27 -4.62 -0.21
C ILE A 145 10.59 -4.92 -1.68
N PRO A 146 11.48 -5.89 -1.97
CA PRO A 146 11.80 -6.25 -3.34
C PRO A 146 10.56 -6.61 -4.16
N GLY A 147 10.40 -6.00 -5.33
CA GLY A 147 9.26 -6.18 -6.22
C GLY A 147 8.15 -5.13 -6.06
N VAL A 148 8.11 -4.37 -4.96
CA VAL A 148 7.29 -3.16 -4.86
C VAL A 148 7.95 -2.05 -5.67
N ARG A 149 7.23 -1.52 -6.67
CA ARG A 149 7.74 -0.51 -7.62
C ARG A 149 7.32 0.91 -7.23
N ASP A 150 6.12 1.03 -6.71
CA ASP A 150 5.54 2.25 -6.16
C ASP A 150 4.58 1.87 -5.04
N GLY A 151 4.33 2.77 -4.10
CA GLY A 151 3.55 2.46 -2.91
C GLY A 151 3.29 3.64 -2.00
N VAL A 152 2.19 3.57 -1.28
CA VAL A 152 1.82 4.51 -0.23
C VAL A 152 1.09 3.80 0.90
N VAL A 153 1.41 4.18 2.14
CA VAL A 153 0.62 3.88 3.34
C VAL A 153 -0.07 5.17 3.76
N PHE A 154 -1.38 5.10 4.02
CA PHE A 154 -2.18 6.26 4.36
C PHE A 154 -3.30 5.92 5.34
N LEU A 155 -3.78 6.92 6.05
CA LEU A 155 -4.94 6.81 6.92
C LEU A 155 -6.21 7.14 6.11
N PRO A 156 -7.21 6.23 6.01
CA PRO A 156 -8.41 6.48 5.22
C PRO A 156 -9.29 7.63 5.75
N ASP A 157 -9.30 7.82 7.05
CA ASP A 157 -10.10 8.84 7.73
C ASP A 157 -9.43 9.14 9.10
N PRO A 158 -9.46 10.38 9.63
CA PRO A 158 -8.79 10.71 10.89
C PRO A 158 -9.16 9.82 12.08
N ASP A 159 -10.37 9.25 12.10
CA ASP A 159 -10.86 8.36 13.17
C ASP A 159 -10.64 6.87 12.85
N ALA A 160 -9.99 6.55 11.73
CA ALA A 160 -9.80 5.17 11.31
C ALA A 160 -8.88 4.39 12.28
N SER A 161 -9.37 3.23 12.73
CA SER A 161 -8.61 2.33 13.61
C SER A 161 -7.52 1.52 12.89
N ARG A 162 -7.37 1.68 11.57
CA ARG A 162 -6.41 0.94 10.73
C ARG A 162 -5.94 1.77 9.55
N LEU A 163 -4.69 1.55 9.17
CA LEU A 163 -4.11 2.11 7.94
C LEU A 163 -4.58 1.36 6.71
N ALA A 164 -4.59 2.04 5.57
CA ALA A 164 -4.67 1.45 4.26
C ALA A 164 -3.34 1.61 3.52
N GLY A 165 -3.18 0.86 2.45
CA GLY A 165 -2.09 1.08 1.52
C GLY A 165 -2.48 0.71 0.10
N ALA A 166 -1.75 1.25 -0.85
CA ALA A 166 -1.85 0.91 -2.26
C ALA A 166 -0.45 0.78 -2.85
N ILE A 167 -0.22 -0.24 -3.68
CA ILE A 167 1.09 -0.56 -4.26
C ILE A 167 1.00 -0.91 -5.74
N VAL A 168 2.08 -0.63 -6.46
CA VAL A 168 2.38 -1.18 -7.78
C VAL A 168 3.42 -2.27 -7.59
N ALA A 169 3.01 -3.53 -7.64
CA ALA A 169 3.89 -4.67 -7.36
C ALA A 169 3.54 -5.87 -8.24
N PRO A 170 3.81 -5.81 -9.56
CA PRO A 170 3.48 -6.90 -10.47
C PRO A 170 4.23 -8.17 -10.06
N GLY A 171 3.50 -9.27 -9.88
CA GLY A 171 4.05 -10.55 -9.45
C GLY A 171 4.11 -10.77 -7.94
N LEU A 172 3.74 -9.78 -7.10
CA LEU A 172 3.58 -9.98 -5.66
C LEU A 172 2.11 -10.10 -5.28
N SER A 173 1.84 -10.72 -4.11
CA SER A 173 0.52 -10.72 -3.49
C SER A 173 0.48 -9.72 -2.33
N ALA A 174 -0.68 -9.13 -2.06
CA ALA A 174 -0.84 -8.24 -0.91
C ALA A 174 -0.55 -8.97 0.42
N VAL A 175 -0.74 -10.29 0.46
CA VAL A 175 -0.40 -11.14 1.60
C VAL A 175 1.11 -11.20 1.81
N SER A 176 1.91 -11.47 0.75
CA SER A 176 3.36 -11.56 0.89
C SER A 176 4.00 -10.22 1.27
N VAL A 177 3.51 -9.11 0.71
CA VAL A 177 3.99 -7.77 1.06
C VAL A 177 3.67 -7.42 2.52
N ARG A 178 2.45 -7.69 3.00
CA ARG A 178 2.10 -7.49 4.43
C ARG A 178 2.92 -8.37 5.36
N ALA A 179 3.16 -9.63 5.00
CA ALA A 179 4.01 -10.53 5.77
C ALA A 179 5.45 -9.99 5.86
N SER A 180 5.98 -9.44 4.77
CA SER A 180 7.30 -8.81 4.77
C SER A 180 7.34 -7.55 5.64
N LEU A 181 6.34 -6.67 5.53
CA LEU A 181 6.22 -5.47 6.39
C LEU A 181 6.16 -5.84 7.86
N ALA A 182 5.40 -6.88 8.23
CA ALA A 182 5.22 -7.29 9.62
C ALA A 182 6.53 -7.75 10.32
N ARG A 183 7.64 -7.92 9.58
CA ARG A 183 8.96 -8.23 10.15
C ARG A 183 9.68 -7.00 10.69
N SER A 184 9.40 -5.80 10.18
CA SER A 184 10.04 -4.54 10.60
C SER A 184 9.07 -3.49 11.13
N VAL A 185 7.77 -3.70 10.95
CA VAL A 185 6.69 -2.78 11.35
C VAL A 185 5.77 -3.45 12.36
N ASP A 186 5.36 -2.69 13.39
CA ASP A 186 4.39 -3.16 14.38
C ASP A 186 3.08 -3.63 13.71
N PRO A 187 2.50 -4.78 14.11
CA PRO A 187 1.27 -5.30 13.51
C PRO A 187 0.08 -4.34 13.49
N ALA A 188 0.05 -3.35 14.40
CA ALA A 188 -0.96 -2.29 14.42
C ALA A 188 -0.88 -1.35 13.19
N PHE A 189 0.31 -1.18 12.62
CA PHE A 189 0.57 -0.28 11.49
C PHE A 189 0.69 -1.00 10.14
N VAL A 190 0.59 -2.34 10.10
CA VAL A 190 0.54 -3.06 8.82
C VAL A 190 -0.79 -2.74 8.10
N PRO A 191 -0.75 -2.14 6.89
CA PRO A 191 -1.93 -1.61 6.22
C PRO A 191 -2.93 -2.70 5.84
N ARG A 192 -4.20 -2.44 6.16
CA ARG A 192 -5.36 -3.29 5.89
C ARG A 192 -6.56 -2.41 5.53
N PRO A 193 -6.98 -2.36 4.25
CA PRO A 193 -6.50 -3.16 3.12
C PRO A 193 -5.14 -2.71 2.57
N LEU A 194 -4.49 -3.59 1.79
CA LEU A 194 -3.34 -3.26 0.94
C LEU A 194 -3.73 -3.59 -0.50
N LEU A 195 -3.97 -2.56 -1.30
CA LEU A 195 -4.43 -2.68 -2.68
C LEU A 195 -3.24 -2.86 -3.62
N ILE A 196 -3.34 -3.79 -4.57
CA ILE A 196 -2.41 -3.85 -5.70
C ILE A 196 -3.10 -3.18 -6.88
N VAL A 197 -2.46 -2.15 -7.42
CA VAL A 197 -2.97 -1.36 -8.55
C VAL A 197 -1.98 -1.39 -9.70
N ALA A 198 -2.46 -1.14 -10.91
CA ALA A 198 -1.59 -1.00 -12.08
C ALA A 198 -0.70 0.25 -11.98
N ALA A 199 -1.26 1.35 -11.47
CA ALA A 199 -0.57 2.61 -11.20
C ALA A 199 -1.26 3.34 -10.05
N LEU A 200 -0.50 4.16 -9.30
CA LEU A 200 -1.09 5.07 -8.32
C LEU A 200 -1.55 6.38 -9.00
N PRO A 201 -2.66 6.99 -8.57
CA PRO A 201 -3.26 8.19 -9.18
C PRO A 201 -2.47 9.44 -8.78
N ARG A 202 -1.28 9.58 -9.38
CA ARG A 202 -0.42 10.74 -9.13
C ARG A 202 -0.82 11.90 -10.02
N ASP A 203 -0.74 13.12 -9.49
CA ASP A 203 -0.87 14.33 -10.29
C ASP A 203 0.38 14.56 -11.17
N LEU A 204 0.35 15.59 -12.02
CA LEU A 204 1.48 15.95 -12.90
C LEU A 204 2.77 16.30 -12.13
N ASN A 205 2.67 16.62 -10.84
CA ASN A 205 3.80 16.91 -9.96
C ASN A 205 4.29 15.65 -9.19
N GLY A 206 3.68 14.49 -9.44
CA GLY A 206 3.98 13.23 -8.77
C GLY A 206 3.40 13.10 -7.36
N LYS A 207 2.53 14.03 -6.93
CA LYS A 207 1.84 13.97 -5.64
C LYS A 207 0.69 12.98 -5.70
N LEU A 208 0.27 12.46 -4.54
CA LEU A 208 -0.91 11.61 -4.39
C LEU A 208 -1.98 12.38 -3.63
N PRO A 209 -2.98 12.97 -4.30
CA PRO A 209 -4.09 13.60 -3.62
C PRO A 209 -4.80 12.57 -2.73
N HIS A 210 -5.05 12.94 -1.46
CA HIS A 210 -5.68 12.02 -0.52
C HIS A 210 -7.06 11.57 -1.00
N ALA A 211 -7.83 12.46 -1.64
CA ALA A 211 -9.11 12.16 -2.27
C ALA A 211 -9.02 11.03 -3.31
N ASP A 212 -7.96 10.98 -4.12
CA ASP A 212 -7.79 9.93 -5.13
C ASP A 212 -7.43 8.58 -4.49
N LEU A 213 -6.71 8.61 -3.36
CA LEU A 213 -6.46 7.41 -2.55
C LEU A 213 -7.73 6.89 -1.88
N LEU A 214 -8.61 7.80 -1.43
CA LEU A 214 -9.93 7.43 -0.94
C LEU A 214 -10.81 6.88 -2.05
N ALA A 215 -10.75 7.46 -3.25
CA ALA A 215 -11.45 6.93 -4.42
C ALA A 215 -10.94 5.52 -4.76
N LEU A 216 -9.64 5.26 -4.75
CA LEU A 216 -9.10 3.90 -4.92
C LEU A 216 -9.61 2.93 -3.86
N LEU A 217 -9.65 3.34 -2.58
CA LEU A 217 -10.24 2.53 -1.52
C LEU A 217 -11.72 2.31 -1.71
N ALA A 218 -12.45 3.33 -2.15
CA ALA A 218 -13.85 3.26 -2.46
C ALA A 218 -14.08 2.31 -3.62
N THR A 219 -13.38 2.42 -4.76
CA THR A 219 -13.47 1.48 -5.90
C THR A 219 -13.04 0.06 -5.55
N ALA A 220 -12.18 -0.12 -4.53
CA ALA A 220 -11.84 -1.46 -4.02
C ALA A 220 -12.84 -1.99 -2.97
N ARG A 221 -13.69 -1.13 -2.41
CA ARG A 221 -14.74 -1.44 -1.43
C ARG A 221 -16.15 -1.46 -2.07
N GLU A 222 -16.34 -0.72 -3.14
CA GLU A 222 -17.47 -0.66 -4.05
C GLU A 222 -17.23 -1.67 -5.18
N PRO A 223 -18.25 -2.41 -5.61
CA PRO A 223 -18.12 -3.28 -6.78
C PRO A 223 -17.73 -2.41 -7.99
N ALA A 224 -16.69 -2.85 -8.71
CA ALA A 224 -16.28 -2.20 -9.94
C ALA A 224 -17.47 -2.17 -10.92
N LYS A 225 -17.99 -0.99 -11.24
CA LYS A 225 -18.86 -0.81 -12.40
C LYS A 225 -18.01 -1.00 -13.66
N SER A 226 -17.94 -2.24 -14.12
CA SER A 226 -17.51 -2.63 -15.46
C SER A 226 -18.38 -3.82 -15.84
N GLY A 227 -19.23 -3.66 -16.87
CA GLY A 227 -20.10 -4.71 -17.41
C GLY A 227 -19.29 -5.98 -17.74
N VAL A 228 -19.84 -7.20 -17.70
CA VAL A 228 -21.20 -7.72 -17.92
C VAL A 228 -21.29 -8.97 -17.00
N ALA A 229 -22.34 -9.25 -16.23
CA ALA A 229 -23.64 -9.73 -16.67
C ALA A 229 -24.67 -9.64 -15.53
N ASN A 230 -25.93 -9.38 -15.88
CA ASN A 230 -27.07 -9.87 -15.10
C ASN A 230 -26.97 -11.40 -15.05
N GLY A 231 -26.28 -11.95 -14.06
CA GLY A 231 -26.14 -13.38 -13.85
C GLY A 231 -26.87 -13.78 -12.57
N ALA A 232 -27.79 -14.72 -12.67
CA ALA A 232 -28.31 -15.42 -11.50
C ALA A 232 -27.14 -16.01 -10.68
N PRO A 233 -27.28 -16.16 -9.35
CA PRO A 233 -26.23 -16.77 -8.53
C PRO A 233 -25.89 -18.16 -9.07
N LEU A 234 -24.62 -18.55 -9.01
CA LEU A 234 -24.24 -19.92 -9.27
C LEU A 234 -24.71 -20.77 -8.09
N LEU A 235 -25.38 -21.87 -8.42
CA LEU A 235 -25.94 -22.80 -7.45
C LEU A 235 -25.36 -24.19 -7.69
N LEU A 236 -24.91 -24.83 -6.62
CA LEU A 236 -24.48 -26.22 -6.64
C LEU A 236 -25.09 -26.94 -5.44
N ARG A 237 -25.90 -27.96 -5.74
CA ARG A 237 -26.37 -28.91 -4.72
C ARG A 237 -25.52 -30.18 -4.83
N THR A 238 -24.84 -30.54 -3.76
CA THR A 238 -23.90 -31.67 -3.73
C THR A 238 -23.78 -32.28 -2.33
N SER A 239 -22.91 -33.27 -2.15
CA SER A 239 -22.50 -33.79 -0.84
C SER A 239 -21.08 -34.34 -0.92
N ILE A 240 -20.37 -34.43 0.21
CA ILE A 240 -19.04 -35.06 0.27
C ILE A 240 -19.22 -36.53 0.68
N SER A 241 -18.81 -37.46 -0.18
CA SER A 241 -18.90 -38.90 0.09
C SER A 241 -18.21 -39.29 1.41
N SER A 242 -18.80 -40.22 2.15
CA SER A 242 -18.19 -40.82 3.35
C SER A 242 -16.87 -41.56 3.05
N GLY A 243 -16.65 -41.94 1.79
CA GLY A 243 -15.39 -42.51 1.31
C GLY A 243 -14.34 -41.47 0.86
N HIS A 244 -14.56 -40.18 1.09
CA HIS A 244 -13.63 -39.14 0.62
C HIS A 244 -12.25 -39.30 1.29
N PRO A 245 -11.13 -39.31 0.52
CA PRO A 245 -9.79 -39.62 1.03
C PRO A 245 -9.27 -38.74 2.18
N THR A 246 -9.86 -37.55 2.36
CA THR A 246 -9.47 -36.59 3.40
C THR A 246 -10.21 -36.75 4.73
N LEU A 247 -11.18 -37.67 4.82
CA LEU A 247 -11.97 -37.93 6.03
C LEU A 247 -11.25 -38.84 7.05
N PRO A 248 -10.50 -39.88 6.64
CA PRO A 248 -9.75 -40.71 7.58
C PRO A 248 -8.78 -39.86 8.43
N GLY A 249 -8.88 -39.99 9.76
CA GLY A 249 -7.94 -39.40 10.72
C GLY A 249 -8.25 -37.96 11.18
N HIS A 250 -9.25 -37.27 10.60
CA HIS A 250 -9.49 -35.87 10.98
C HIS A 250 -10.24 -35.73 12.32
N PHE A 251 -11.12 -36.68 12.69
CA PHE A 251 -11.81 -36.77 13.99
C PHE A 251 -12.29 -38.22 14.25
N PRO A 252 -11.55 -39.01 15.06
CA PRO A 252 -11.94 -40.40 15.36
C PRO A 252 -13.35 -40.50 15.99
N GLY A 253 -14.22 -41.31 15.42
CA GLY A 253 -15.60 -41.54 15.91
C GLY A 253 -16.64 -40.48 15.50
N HIS A 254 -16.21 -39.32 14.99
CA HIS A 254 -17.09 -38.22 14.57
C HIS A 254 -16.56 -37.56 13.29
N PRO A 255 -16.72 -38.19 12.11
CA PRO A 255 -16.13 -37.67 10.89
C PRO A 255 -16.73 -36.30 10.53
N ILE A 256 -15.88 -35.30 10.35
CA ILE A 256 -16.24 -33.94 9.95
C ILE A 256 -15.52 -33.62 8.64
N VAL A 257 -16.24 -33.04 7.69
CA VAL A 257 -15.68 -32.58 6.42
C VAL A 257 -14.71 -31.41 6.68
N PRO A 258 -13.44 -31.52 6.26
CA PRO A 258 -12.47 -30.44 6.43
C PRO A 258 -12.88 -29.19 5.66
N GLY A 259 -12.65 -28.01 6.25
CA GLY A 259 -13.03 -26.73 5.63
C GLY A 259 -12.39 -26.50 4.26
N VAL A 260 -11.19 -27.02 4.01
CA VAL A 260 -10.51 -26.92 2.71
C VAL A 260 -11.28 -27.65 1.60
N VAL A 261 -11.88 -28.80 1.89
CA VAL A 261 -12.70 -29.56 0.92
C VAL A 261 -13.95 -28.77 0.54
N LEU A 262 -14.55 -28.07 1.51
CA LEU A 262 -15.69 -27.19 1.25
C LEU A 262 -15.32 -25.99 0.36
N LEU A 263 -14.11 -25.46 0.52
CA LEU A 263 -13.60 -24.36 -0.32
C LEU A 263 -13.24 -24.83 -1.74
N GLU A 264 -12.75 -26.06 -1.90
CA GLU A 264 -12.45 -26.67 -3.20
C GLU A 264 -13.70 -26.85 -4.06
N LEU A 265 -14.87 -27.13 -3.45
CA LEU A 265 -16.15 -27.15 -4.16
C LEU A 265 -16.50 -25.78 -4.77
N ILE A 266 -16.18 -24.68 -4.07
CA ILE A 266 -16.41 -23.32 -4.57
C ILE A 266 -15.44 -23.00 -5.71
N GLU A 267 -14.17 -23.37 -5.55
CA GLU A 267 -13.16 -23.21 -6.60
C GLU A 267 -13.54 -23.98 -7.87
N THR A 268 -13.99 -25.21 -7.72
CA THR A 268 -14.47 -26.06 -8.82
C THR A 268 -15.69 -25.44 -9.52
N LEU A 269 -16.67 -24.98 -8.75
CA LEU A 269 -17.88 -24.32 -9.29
C LEU A 269 -17.51 -23.07 -10.09
N LEU A 270 -16.57 -22.26 -9.60
CA LEU A 270 -16.11 -21.07 -10.31
C LEU A 270 -15.35 -21.40 -11.59
N ALA A 271 -14.42 -22.36 -11.52
CA ALA A 271 -13.62 -22.77 -12.67
C ALA A 271 -14.50 -23.29 -13.81
N GLN A 272 -15.54 -24.09 -13.49
CA GLN A 272 -16.53 -24.56 -14.47
C GLN A 272 -17.33 -23.44 -15.12
N ASN A 273 -17.44 -22.29 -14.45
CA ASN A 273 -18.17 -21.12 -14.93
C ASN A 273 -17.23 -20.02 -15.45
N GLY A 274 -15.97 -20.34 -15.73
CA GLY A 274 -15.01 -19.41 -16.34
C GLY A 274 -14.48 -18.34 -15.38
N TYR A 275 -14.50 -18.60 -14.08
CA TYR A 275 -13.92 -17.72 -13.06
C TYR A 275 -12.75 -18.40 -12.35
N GLN A 276 -11.78 -17.60 -11.90
CA GLN A 276 -10.68 -18.05 -11.07
C GLN A 276 -10.65 -17.28 -9.75
N ILE A 277 -10.41 -17.97 -8.64
CA ILE A 277 -10.20 -17.33 -7.34
C ILE A 277 -8.81 -16.72 -7.27
N ASN A 278 -8.71 -15.41 -7.06
CA ASN A 278 -7.46 -14.69 -6.86
C ASN A 278 -7.09 -14.59 -5.37
N ALA A 279 -8.08 -14.50 -4.47
CA ALA A 279 -7.89 -14.47 -3.03
C ALA A 279 -9.17 -14.81 -2.26
N CYS A 280 -9.05 -15.32 -1.03
CA CYS A 280 -10.16 -15.48 -0.09
C CYS A 280 -9.95 -14.58 1.14
N PRO A 281 -10.33 -13.29 1.11
CA PRO A 281 -10.10 -12.35 2.20
C PRO A 281 -10.92 -12.65 3.46
N GLN A 282 -12.02 -13.40 3.34
CA GLN A 282 -12.88 -13.72 4.47
C GLN A 282 -13.57 -15.06 4.26
N VAL A 283 -13.41 -15.95 5.24
CA VAL A 283 -14.20 -17.18 5.39
C VAL A 283 -14.55 -17.34 6.87
N LYS A 284 -15.77 -17.77 7.15
CA LYS A 284 -16.24 -18.14 8.49
C LYS A 284 -16.90 -19.51 8.42
N PHE A 285 -16.41 -20.45 9.22
CA PHE A 285 -17.02 -21.75 9.43
C PHE A 285 -17.93 -21.64 10.66
N LEU A 286 -19.24 -21.66 10.41
CA LEU A 286 -20.27 -21.42 11.42
C LEU A 286 -20.77 -22.73 12.05
N ALA A 287 -20.68 -23.84 11.31
CA ALA A 287 -21.09 -25.15 11.81
C ALA A 287 -20.29 -26.27 11.14
N GLN A 288 -20.13 -27.40 11.84
CA GLN A 288 -19.46 -28.60 11.33
C GLN A 288 -20.30 -29.24 10.21
N VAL A 289 -19.70 -29.94 9.27
CA VAL A 289 -20.42 -30.64 8.19
C VAL A 289 -20.09 -32.12 8.26
N ALA A 290 -21.10 -32.98 8.28
CA ALA A 290 -20.89 -34.43 8.27
C ALA A 290 -20.75 -34.96 6.82
N PRO A 291 -20.00 -36.05 6.59
CA PRO A 291 -20.00 -36.72 5.30
C PRO A 291 -21.39 -37.20 4.90
N GLY A 292 -21.72 -37.08 3.62
CA GLY A 292 -23.04 -37.41 3.07
C GLY A 292 -24.13 -36.39 3.37
N GLU A 293 -23.86 -35.37 4.19
CA GLU A 293 -24.82 -34.31 4.47
C GLU A 293 -25.06 -33.48 3.19
N PRO A 294 -26.33 -33.19 2.83
CA PRO A 294 -26.63 -32.41 1.64
C PRO A 294 -26.13 -30.97 1.79
N LEU A 295 -25.42 -30.49 0.78
CA LEU A 295 -24.84 -29.15 0.69
C LEU A 295 -25.55 -28.34 -0.39
N ASP A 296 -25.98 -27.15 -0.03
CA ASP A 296 -26.45 -26.11 -0.94
C ASP A 296 -25.43 -24.98 -0.98
N ILE A 297 -24.71 -24.89 -2.09
CA ILE A 297 -23.69 -23.87 -2.32
C ILE A 297 -24.28 -22.79 -3.20
N ARG A 298 -24.18 -21.55 -2.73
CA ARG A 298 -24.57 -20.36 -3.48
C ARG A 298 -23.39 -19.43 -3.62
N VAL A 299 -23.10 -19.02 -4.84
CA VAL A 299 -22.10 -18.01 -5.16
C VAL A 299 -22.79 -16.85 -5.87
N ASP A 300 -22.72 -15.69 -5.25
CA ASP A 300 -23.24 -14.44 -5.76
C ASP A 300 -22.14 -13.65 -6.45
N LEU A 301 -22.26 -13.54 -7.78
CA LEU A 301 -21.32 -12.86 -8.66
C LEU A 301 -21.80 -11.45 -9.05
N ALA A 302 -22.94 -10.98 -8.53
CA ALA A 302 -23.49 -9.67 -8.87
C ALA A 302 -22.52 -8.52 -8.57
N ASP A 303 -21.64 -8.71 -7.57
CA ASP A 303 -20.64 -7.75 -7.12
C ASP A 303 -19.20 -8.11 -7.54
N ALA A 304 -19.01 -8.93 -8.58
CA ALA A 304 -17.69 -9.26 -9.11
C ALA A 304 -16.84 -7.98 -9.35
N PRO A 305 -15.55 -7.94 -8.97
CA PRO A 305 -14.68 -9.07 -8.65
C PRO A 305 -14.80 -9.60 -7.20
N ILE A 306 -15.66 -9.03 -6.35
CA ILE A 306 -15.89 -9.54 -4.99
C ILE A 306 -17.15 -10.39 -4.98
N ALA A 307 -16.98 -11.70 -5.04
CA ALA A 307 -18.11 -12.62 -4.96
C ALA A 307 -18.37 -13.03 -3.50
N ARG A 308 -19.65 -13.14 -3.14
CA ARG A 308 -20.06 -13.70 -1.85
C ARG A 308 -20.43 -15.16 -2.04
N PHE A 309 -20.12 -15.98 -1.06
CA PHE A 309 -20.59 -17.36 -1.06
C PHE A 309 -21.19 -17.75 0.28
N ALA A 310 -22.10 -18.71 0.20
CA ALA A 310 -22.66 -19.42 1.33
C ALA A 310 -22.71 -20.91 1.01
N ILE A 311 -22.44 -21.73 2.03
CA ILE A 311 -22.68 -23.17 2.01
C ILE A 311 -23.64 -23.46 3.15
N ASP A 312 -24.83 -23.92 2.82
CA ASP A 312 -25.80 -24.45 3.78
C ASP A 312 -25.70 -25.97 3.77
N ALA A 313 -25.54 -26.59 4.94
CA ALA A 313 -25.55 -28.04 5.09
C ALA A 313 -26.87 -28.45 5.73
N ALA A 314 -27.69 -29.31 5.11
CA ALA A 314 -29.00 -29.70 5.63
C ALA A 314 -29.88 -28.51 6.11
N GLY A 315 -29.84 -27.37 5.40
CA GLY A 315 -30.63 -26.17 5.70
C GLY A 315 -30.08 -25.24 6.79
N ARG A 316 -28.90 -25.52 7.35
CA ARG A 316 -28.19 -24.65 8.31
C ARG A 316 -26.96 -24.02 7.66
N SER A 317 -26.72 -22.75 7.94
CA SER A 317 -25.54 -22.05 7.43
C SER A 317 -24.26 -22.63 8.03
N ALA A 318 -23.45 -23.28 7.18
CA ALA A 318 -22.23 -23.96 7.59
C ALA A 318 -21.00 -23.11 7.30
N VAL A 319 -20.96 -22.45 6.13
CA VAL A 319 -19.84 -21.58 5.73
C VAL A 319 -20.36 -20.34 5.05
N ILE A 320 -19.80 -19.19 5.39
CA ILE A 320 -20.00 -17.95 4.63
C ILE A 320 -18.65 -17.30 4.34
N GLY A 321 -18.55 -16.61 3.22
CA GLY A 321 -17.32 -15.90 2.91
C GLY A 321 -17.41 -15.02 1.69
N ARG A 322 -16.23 -14.49 1.34
CA ARG A 322 -16.01 -13.66 0.17
C ARG A 322 -14.71 -14.08 -0.49
N PHE A 323 -14.70 -14.12 -1.81
CA PHE A 323 -13.48 -14.26 -2.58
C PHE A 323 -13.35 -13.11 -3.58
N LEU A 324 -12.10 -12.83 -3.96
CA LEU A 324 -11.78 -12.06 -5.14
C LEU A 324 -11.69 -13.04 -6.30
N CYS A 325 -12.44 -12.81 -7.36
CA CYS A 325 -12.39 -13.59 -8.59
C CYS A 325 -12.21 -12.72 -9.83
N SER A 326 -11.65 -13.31 -10.86
CA SER A 326 -11.51 -12.75 -12.20
C SER A 326 -12.05 -13.76 -13.21
N THR A 327 -12.46 -13.29 -14.38
CA THR A 327 -12.79 -14.18 -15.49
C THR A 327 -11.50 -14.81 -16.01
N SER A 328 -11.53 -16.13 -16.19
CA SER A 328 -10.44 -16.88 -16.79
C SER A 328 -10.40 -16.59 -18.28
N VAL A 329 -9.32 -15.97 -18.77
CA VAL A 329 -9.05 -15.91 -20.21
C VAL A 329 -8.59 -17.30 -20.62
N VAL A 330 -9.43 -18.06 -21.31
CA VAL A 330 -8.97 -19.29 -21.96
C VAL A 330 -8.02 -18.86 -23.08
N PRO A 331 -6.72 -19.24 -23.06
CA PRO A 331 -5.88 -19.01 -24.22
C PRO A 331 -6.42 -19.87 -25.37
N ALA A 332 -6.64 -19.22 -26.52
CA ALA A 332 -7.02 -19.87 -27.77
C ALA A 332 -5.95 -20.87 -28.24
#